data_AF-A0AAV6HVR6-F1
#
_entry.id   AF-A0AAV6HVR6-F1
#
_cell.length_a   1.000
_cell.length_b   1.000
_cell.length_c   1.000
_cell.angle_alpha   90.00
_cell.angle_beta   90.00
_cell.angle_gamma   90.00
#
_symmetry.space_group_name_H-M   'P 1'
#
loop_
_entity.id
_entity.type
_entity.pdbx_description
1 polymer ?
#
loop_
_entity_poly.entity_id
_entity_poly.type
_entity_poly.pdbx_seq_one_letter_code
_entity_poly.pdbx_strand_id
1 'polypeptide(L)' 'MEAREGEPEPKFSIHDLTTEKVISESGRPILKGINGEIPKLIVVGIIGPSGSGKSTLLRALNRHWEPPPHTVFFFFFW' A
#
# COMPACT_ATOMS: atom_id res chain seq x y z
N MET A 1 -1.45 -17.60 -10.18
CA MET A 1 -0.03 -17.59 -10.58
C MET A 1 0.71 -18.37 -9.51
N GLU A 2 1.15 -19.60 -9.80
CA GLU A 2 1.98 -20.39 -8.89
C GLU A 2 3.21 -19.58 -8.47
N ALA A 3 3.43 -19.43 -7.16
CA ALA A 3 4.67 -18.89 -6.63
C ALA A 3 5.83 -19.79 -7.06
N ARG A 4 6.90 -19.17 -7.57
CA ARG A 4 8.12 -19.87 -7.97
C ARG A 4 8.85 -20.28 -6.69
N GLU A 5 9.21 -21.56 -6.56
CA GLU A 5 9.94 -22.09 -5.40
C GLU A 5 11.16 -21.21 -5.09
N GLY A 6 11.15 -20.57 -3.90
CA GLY A 6 12.24 -19.74 -3.39
C GLY A 6 11.93 -18.26 -3.18
N GLU A 7 10.78 -17.75 -3.66
CA GLU A 7 10.37 -16.38 -3.34
C GLU A 7 9.65 -16.31 -1.98
N PRO A 8 10.05 -15.40 -1.08
CA PRO A 8 9.44 -15.29 0.24
C PRO A 8 7.95 -14.93 0.11
N GLU A 9 7.08 -15.73 0.71
CA GLU A 9 5.63 -15.52 0.63
C GLU A 9 5.27 -14.08 1.04
N PRO A 10 4.41 -13.38 0.27
CA PRO A 10 3.98 -12.03 0.63
C PRO A 10 3.15 -12.09 1.90
N LYS A 11 3.55 -11.30 2.91
CA LYS A 11 2.73 -11.10 4.12
C LYS A 11 1.56 -10.17 3.84
N PHE A 12 1.76 -9.26 2.89
CA PHE A 12 0.87 -8.15 2.63
C PHE A 12 1.00 -7.71 1.18
N SER A 13 -0.14 -7.54 0.50
CA SER A 13 -0.21 -7.01 -0.86
C SER A 13 -1.14 -5.80 -0.93
N ILE A 14 -0.76 -4.83 -1.76
CA ILE A 14 -1.50 -3.62 -2.09
C ILE A 14 -1.84 -3.70 -3.57
N HIS A 15 -3.13 -3.58 -3.88
CA HIS A 15 -3.61 -3.50 -5.25
C HIS A 15 -4.46 -2.25 -5.42
N ASP A 16 -4.09 -1.42 -6.41
CA ASP A 16 -4.78 -0.21 -6.84
C ASP A 16 -5.20 0.77 -5.73
N LEU A 17 -4.33 0.99 -4.75
CA LEU A 17 -4.62 1.94 -3.67
C LEU A 17 -4.61 3.37 -4.20
N THR A 18 -5.80 3.98 -4.23
CA THR A 18 -6.04 5.36 -4.68
C THR A 18 -6.89 6.12 -3.68
N THR A 19 -6.42 7.27 -3.20
CA THR A 19 -7.17 8.08 -2.21
C THR A 19 -8.20 8.99 -2.86
N GLU A 20 -9.48 8.83 -2.52
CA GLU A 20 -10.56 9.70 -3.05
C GLU A 20 -10.77 10.97 -2.21
N LYS A 21 -10.83 10.83 -0.88
CA LYS A 21 -11.12 11.94 0.05
C LYS A 21 -9.88 12.72 0.50
N VAL A 22 -8.70 12.17 0.21
CA VAL A 22 -7.42 12.72 0.65
C VAL A 22 -6.68 13.20 -0.58
N ILE A 23 -6.76 14.51 -0.81
CA ILE A 23 -6.30 15.17 -2.04
C ILE A 23 -5.22 16.22 -1.73
N SER A 24 -4.36 16.48 -2.70
CA SER A 24 -3.38 17.57 -2.67
C SER A 24 -4.08 18.93 -2.73
N GLU A 25 -3.33 20.01 -2.49
CA GLU A 25 -3.78 21.40 -2.68
C GLU A 25 -4.27 21.66 -4.13
N SER A 26 -3.76 20.90 -5.10
CA SER A 26 -4.16 20.94 -6.50
C SER A 26 -5.38 20.05 -6.84
N GLY A 27 -6.05 19.48 -5.83
CA GLY A 27 -7.26 18.68 -5.99
C GLY A 27 -7.05 17.27 -6.54
N ARG A 28 -5.82 16.76 -6.54
CA ARG A 28 -5.49 15.42 -7.06
C ARG A 28 -5.34 14.41 -5.92
N PRO A 29 -5.67 13.12 -6.12
CA PRO A 29 -5.38 12.07 -5.14
C PRO A 29 -3.93 12.11 -4.66
N ILE A 30 -3.70 12.07 -3.34
CA ILE A 30 -2.33 11.99 -2.79
C ILE A 30 -1.68 10.64 -3.13
N LEU A 31 -2.46 9.54 -3.10
CA LEU A 31 -2.05 8.23 -3.58
C LEU A 31 -2.88 7.88 -4.82
N LYS A 32 -2.24 7.35 -5.87
CA LYS A 32 -2.91 6.96 -7.11
C LYS A 32 -2.29 5.69 -7.67
N GLY A 33 -3.09 4.63 -7.77
CA GLY A 33 -2.69 3.36 -8.38
C GLY A 33 -1.48 2.71 -7.70
N ILE A 34 -1.38 2.82 -6.37
CA ILE A 34 -0.25 2.23 -5.64
C ILE A 34 -0.44 0.71 -5.60
N ASN A 35 0.55 0.00 -6.12
CA ASN A 35 0.65 -1.46 -6.11
C ASN A 35 1.96 -1.87 -5.46
N GLY A 36 1.95 -2.96 -4.70
CA GLY A 36 3.18 -3.46 -4.10
C GLY A 36 2.96 -4.69 -3.22
N GLU A 37 4.02 -5.46 -3.05
CA GLU A 37 4.04 -6.67 -2.23
C GLU A 37 5.12 -6.52 -1.17
N ILE A 38 4.77 -6.89 0.06
CA ILE A 38 5.68 -6.88 1.20
C ILE A 38 5.89 -8.35 1.63
N PRO A 39 7.06 -8.92 1.30
CA PRO A 39 7.45 -10.25 1.77
C PRO A 39 7.43 -10.41 3.29
N LYS A 40 7.21 -11.64 3.76
CA LYS A 40 7.41 -11.99 5.17
C LYS A 40 8.88 -11.77 5.57
N LEU A 41 9.09 -11.44 6.85
CA LEU A 41 10.39 -11.39 7.52
C LEU A 41 11.40 -10.35 6.99
N ILE A 42 10.95 -9.33 6.26
CA ILE A 42 11.82 -8.24 5.81
C ILE A 42 11.38 -6.87 6.38
N VAL A 43 12.34 -5.97 6.52
CA VAL A 43 12.07 -4.56 6.86
C VAL A 43 12.05 -3.75 5.56
N VAL A 44 10.91 -3.10 5.27
CA VAL A 44 10.73 -2.26 4.09
C VAL A 44 10.76 -0.79 4.48
N GLY A 45 11.60 0.00 3.81
CA GLY A 45 11.66 1.45 3.93
C GLY A 45 10.92 2.14 2.79
N ILE A 46 10.09 3.15 3.11
CA ILE A 46 9.44 4.01 2.12
C ILE A 46 10.20 5.33 2.04
N ILE A 47 10.83 5.61 0.90
CA ILE A 47 11.65 6.81 0.68
C ILE A 47 11.06 7.71 -0.40
N GLY A 48 11.35 9.02 -0.31
CA GLY A 48 10.88 10.00 -1.29
C GLY A 48 10.86 11.44 -0.74
N PRO A 49 10.76 12.45 -1.62
CA PRO A 49 10.79 13.87 -1.24
C PRO A 49 9.62 14.26 -0.32
N SER A 50 9.75 15.36 0.42
CA SER A 50 8.66 15.86 1.27
C SER A 50 7.38 16.09 0.44
N GLY A 51 6.22 15.78 1.01
CA GLY A 51 4.92 15.90 0.30
C GLY A 51 4.57 14.74 -0.65
N SER A 52 5.45 13.76 -0.89
CA SER A 52 5.20 12.66 -1.83
C SER A 52 4.14 11.62 -1.40
N GLY A 53 3.45 11.83 -0.28
CA GLY A 53 2.39 10.92 0.19
C GLY A 53 2.83 9.74 1.08
N LYS A 54 4.11 9.67 1.51
CA LYS A 54 4.62 8.55 2.35
C LYS A 54 3.82 8.32 3.64
N SER A 55 3.59 9.38 4.42
CA SER A 55 2.81 9.28 5.66
C SER A 55 1.35 8.92 5.38
N THR A 56 0.80 9.34 4.23
CA THR A 56 -0.54 8.96 3.79
C THR A 56 -0.60 7.48 3.44
N LEU A 57 0.41 6.94 2.75
CA LEU A 57 0.54 5.51 2.47
C LEU A 57 0.59 4.69 3.77
N LEU A 58 1.45 5.06 4.73
CA LEU A 58 1.53 4.38 6.03
C LEU A 58 0.19 4.40 6.81
N ARG A 59 -0.57 5.51 6.74
CA ARG A 59 -1.90 5.60 7.37
C ARG A 59 -2.92 4.68 6.70
N ALA A 60 -2.88 4.57 5.37
CA ALA A 60 -3.72 3.65 4.63
C ALA A 60 -3.41 2.18 4.97
N LEU A 61 -2.11 1.84 5.09
CA LEU A 61 -1.64 0.50 5.48
C LEU A 61 -2.06 0.12 6.91
N ASN A 62 -1.96 1.06 7.84
CA ASN A 62 -2.36 0.85 9.24
C ASN A 62 -3.88 0.85 9.45
N ARG A 63 -4.67 0.93 8.37
CA ARG A 63 -6.14 0.97 8.41
C ARG A 63 -6.70 2.07 9.32
N HIS A 64 -5.97 3.19 9.42
CA HIS A 64 -6.40 4.35 10.21
C HIS A 64 -7.61 5.07 9.59
N TRP A 65 -7.89 4.79 8.31
CA TRP A 65 -9.07 5.20 7.55
C TRP A 65 -9.65 3.99 6.81
N GLU A 66 -10.94 4.06 6.49
CA GLU A 66 -11.58 3.05 5.63
C GLU A 66 -10.90 3.03 4.25
N PRO A 67 -10.55 1.84 3.73
CA PRO A 67 -10.03 1.74 2.39
C PRO A 67 -11.03 2.31 1.38
N PRO A 68 -10.54 2.98 0.32
CA PRO A 68 -11.40 3.41 -0.76
C PRO A 68 -12.09 2.20 -1.43
N PRO A 69 -13.23 2.41 -2.10
CA PRO A 69 -13.85 1.38 -2.92
C PRO A 69 -12.81 0.72 -3.83
N HIS A 70 -12.90 -0.60 -4.01
CA HIS A 70 -11.99 -1.42 -4.82
C HIS A 70 -10.59 -1.75 -4.24
N THR A 71 -10.26 -1.34 -3.01
CA THR A 71 -9.01 -1.77 -2.35
C THR A 71 -9.22 -3.07 -1.55
N VAL A 72 -8.38 -4.09 -1.81
CA VAL A 72 -8.38 -5.37 -1.07
C VAL A 72 -7.04 -5.54 -0.35
N PHE A 73 -7.09 -5.84 0.95
CA PHE A 73 -5.89 -6.21 1.73
C PHE A 73 -5.92 -7.70 2.03
N PHE A 74 -4.91 -8.43 1.56
CA PHE A 74 -4.68 -9.81 1.97
C PHE A 74 -3.71 -9.86 3.15
N PHE A 75 -4.17 -10.43 4.26
CA PHE A 75 -3.33 -10.76 5.40
C PHE A 75 -3.24 -12.28 5.49
N PHE A 76 -2.06 -12.83 5.23
CA PHE A 76 -1.82 -14.25 5.42
C PHE A 76 -1.32 -14.50 6.84
N PHE A 77 -2.19 -15.10 7.66
CA PHE A 77 -1.86 -15.64 8.99
C PHE A 77 -1.61 -17.15 8.87
N TRP A 78 -0.43 -17.52 8.37
CA TRP A 78 0.16 -18.83 8.60
C TRP A 78 1.68 -18.72 8.50
#